data_AF-A0A1Z5TGZ2-F1
#
_entry.id   AF-A0A1Z5TGZ2-F1
#
_cell.length_a   1.000
_cell.length_b   1.000
_cell.length_c   1.000
_cell.angle_alpha   90.00
_cell.angle_beta   90.00
_cell.angle_gamma   90.00
#
_symmetry.space_group_name_H-M   'P 1'
#
loop_
_entity.id
_entity.type
_entity.pdbx_description
1 polymer ?
#
loop_
_entity_poly.entity_id
_entity_poly.type
_entity_poly.pdbx_seq_one_letter_code
_entity_poly.pdbx_strand_id
1 'polypeptide(L)'
;MARDTKIQYQPKPWRKTPLVESANLSKAAGCRIFLKLDLLQPSGSFKSRGIGAFILSTLQRSSNPDKIHFFSSSGGNAGLAAVTASKALGRPCTVVVPNSTKP
;
A
#
# COMPACT_ATOMS: atom_id res chain seq x y z
N MET A 1 19.51 -4.78 32.48
CA MET A 1 18.50 -3.82 31.98
C MET A 1 17.81 -4.44 30.78
N ALA A 2 16.62 -5.02 31.01
CA ALA A 2 15.81 -5.59 29.94
C ALA A 2 15.36 -4.44 29.02
N ARG A 3 15.63 -4.56 27.72
CA ARG A 3 15.08 -3.63 26.72
C ARG A 3 13.60 -3.96 26.62
N ASP A 4 12.76 -3.11 27.21
CA ASP A 4 11.31 -3.12 26.98
C ASP A 4 11.06 -2.92 25.49
N THR A 5 10.89 -4.02 24.76
CA THR A 5 10.47 -4.04 23.37
C THR A 5 9.01 -3.61 23.36
N LYS A 6 8.75 -2.29 23.41
CA LYS A 6 7.44 -1.74 23.10
C LYS A 6 7.06 -2.28 21.72
N ILE A 7 6.08 -3.18 21.67
CA ILE A 7 5.43 -3.56 20.42
C ILE A 7 4.75 -2.29 19.93
N GLN A 8 5.46 -1.50 19.12
CA GLN A 8 4.87 -0.36 18.43
C GLN A 8 3.83 -0.93 17.48
N TYR A 9 2.57 -0.59 17.72
CA TYR A 9 1.49 -0.90 16.79
C TYR A 9 1.85 -0.30 15.43
N GLN A 10 2.26 -1.15 14.48
CA GLN A 10 2.56 -0.72 13.12
C GLN A 10 1.23 -0.58 12.38
N PRO A 11 0.82 0.63 11.98
CA PRO A 11 -0.44 0.82 11.27
C PRO A 11 -0.39 0.04 9.96
N LYS A 12 -1.45 -0.71 9.65
CA LYS A 12 -1.53 -1.43 8.37
C LYS A 12 -1.44 -0.40 7.23
N PRO A 13 -0.48 -0.54 6.28
CA PRO A 13 -0.34 0.39 5.16
C PRO A 13 -1.43 0.24 4.07
N TRP A 14 -2.58 -0.34 4.41
CA TRP A 14 -3.76 -0.48 3.57
C TRP A 14 -5.03 -0.40 4.42
N ARG A 15 -6.18 -0.19 3.78
CA ARG A 15 -7.48 -0.12 4.47
C ARG A 15 -8.57 -0.94 3.79
N LYS A 16 -9.67 -1.16 4.52
CA LYS A 16 -10.91 -1.67 3.93
C LYS A 16 -11.58 -0.53 3.18
N THR A 17 -11.65 -0.64 1.86
CA THR A 17 -12.34 0.32 0.99
C THR A 17 -13.82 -0.06 0.87
N PRO A 18 -14.71 0.92 0.63
CA PRO A 18 -16.15 0.65 0.51
C PRO A 18 -16.46 -0.16 -0.76
N LEU A 19 -17.59 -0.87 -0.70
CA LEU A 19 -18.25 -1.49 -1.84
C LEU A 19 -19.56 -0.72 -2.04
N VAL A 20 -19.70 -0.02 -3.15
CA VAL A 20 -20.80 0.92 -3.38
C VAL A 20 -21.60 0.46 -4.58
N GLU A 21 -22.91 0.35 -4.44
CA GLU A 21 -23.80 0.05 -5.57
C GLU A 21 -23.88 1.26 -6.50
N SER A 22 -23.74 1.04 -7.80
CA SER A 22 -23.91 2.10 -8.81
C SER A 22 -25.32 2.02 -9.39
N ALA A 23 -26.18 2.97 -9.04
CA ALA A 23 -27.55 3.00 -9.55
C ALA A 23 -27.60 3.09 -11.09
N ASN A 24 -26.77 3.95 -11.69
CA ASN A 24 -26.75 4.15 -13.14
C ASN A 24 -26.29 2.90 -13.89
N LEU A 25 -25.19 2.27 -13.44
CA LEU A 25 -24.69 1.05 -14.08
C LEU A 25 -25.67 -0.11 -13.85
N SER A 26 -26.26 -0.20 -12.66
CA SER A 26 -27.23 -1.26 -12.37
C SER A 26 -28.47 -1.16 -13.26
N LYS A 27 -28.98 0.07 -13.45
CA LYS A 27 -30.09 0.33 -14.38
C LYS A 27 -29.73 -0.04 -15.82
N ALA A 28 -28.53 0.33 -16.27
CA ALA A 28 -28.07 0.05 -17.63
C ALA A 28 -27.86 -1.46 -17.88
N ALA A 29 -27.42 -2.21 -16.88
CA ALA A 29 -27.12 -3.63 -17.00
C ALA A 29 -28.32 -4.56 -16.69
N GLY A 30 -29.42 -4.03 -16.13
CA GLY A 30 -30.56 -4.84 -15.70
C GLY A 30 -30.28 -5.74 -14.48
N CYS A 31 -29.17 -5.51 -13.78
CA CYS A 31 -28.75 -6.26 -12.60
C CYS A 31 -27.97 -5.36 -11.63
N ARG A 32 -27.72 -5.82 -10.40
CA ARG A 32 -27.01 -5.02 -9.39
C ARG A 32 -25.51 -4.98 -9.68
N ILE A 33 -24.97 -3.78 -9.91
CA ILE A 33 -23.54 -3.53 -10.12
C ILE A 33 -22.96 -2.81 -8.92
N PHE A 34 -21.91 -3.39 -8.35
CA PHE A 34 -21.15 -2.81 -7.25
C PHE A 34 -19.73 -2.43 -7.67
N LEU A 35 -19.28 -1.29 -7.15
CA LEU A 35 -17.95 -0.73 -7.37
C LEU A 35 -17.12 -0.92 -6.11
N LYS A 36 -15.97 -1.58 -6.26
CA LYS A 36 -14.97 -1.68 -5.21
C LYS A 36 -14.02 -0.50 -5.31
N LEU A 37 -14.12 0.48 -4.40
CA LEU A 37 -13.42 1.76 -4.53
C LEU A 37 -11.96 1.70 -4.02
N ASP A 38 -11.12 0.91 -4.69
CA ASP A 38 -9.70 0.78 -4.34
C ASP A 38 -8.84 2.02 -4.65
N LEU A 39 -9.40 3.04 -5.31
CA LEU A 39 -8.80 4.37 -5.39
C LEU A 39 -8.66 5.05 -4.01
N LEU A 40 -9.45 4.63 -3.01
CA LEU A 40 -9.41 5.18 -1.65
C LEU A 40 -8.36 4.49 -0.76
N GLN A 41 -7.55 3.61 -1.32
CA GLN A 41 -6.39 3.07 -0.61
C GLN A 41 -5.36 4.19 -0.31
N PRO A 42 -4.50 4.04 0.70
CA PRO A 42 -3.50 5.06 1.05
C PRO A 42 -2.62 5.51 -0.12
N SER A 43 -2.25 4.60 -1.03
CA SER A 43 -1.46 4.92 -2.21
C SER A 43 -2.28 5.31 -3.45
N GLY A 44 -3.60 5.51 -3.30
CA GLY A 44 -4.51 5.81 -4.41
C GLY A 44 -4.86 4.61 -5.32
N SER A 45 -4.46 3.39 -4.97
CA SER A 45 -4.78 2.20 -5.78
C SER A 45 -4.75 0.90 -4.98
N PHE A 46 -5.30 -0.17 -5.56
CA PHE A 46 -5.34 -1.51 -4.95
C PHE A 46 -3.98 -2.06 -4.53
N LYS A 47 -2.87 -1.55 -5.12
CA LYS A 47 -1.51 -2.04 -4.85
C LYS A 47 -1.04 -1.80 -3.42
N SER A 48 -1.65 -0.85 -2.68
CA SER A 48 -1.45 -0.72 -1.23
C SER A 48 -1.63 -2.04 -0.49
N ARG A 49 -2.58 -2.90 -0.91
CA ARG A 49 -2.88 -4.16 -0.25
C ARG A 49 -1.69 -5.12 -0.30
N GLY A 50 -1.25 -5.48 -1.51
CA GLY A 50 -0.20 -6.49 -1.70
C GLY A 50 1.18 -5.99 -1.29
N ILE A 51 1.57 -4.81 -1.78
CA ILE A 51 2.89 -4.25 -1.49
C ILE A 51 3.01 -3.84 -0.02
N GLY A 52 1.95 -3.25 0.53
CA GLY A 52 1.90 -2.93 1.96
C GLY A 52 1.99 -4.18 2.84
N ALA A 53 1.26 -5.26 2.50
CA ALA A 53 1.36 -6.53 3.23
C ALA A 53 2.76 -7.14 3.13
N PHE A 54 3.38 -7.11 1.95
CA PHE A 54 4.75 -7.59 1.76
C PHE A 54 5.75 -6.83 2.62
N ILE A 55 5.73 -5.49 2.60
CA ILE A 55 6.63 -4.64 3.39
C ILE A 55 6.43 -4.90 4.89
N LEU A 56 5.18 -4.89 5.37
CA LEU A 56 4.88 -5.16 6.78
C LEU A 56 5.38 -6.54 7.22
N SER A 57 5.08 -7.58 6.43
CA SER A 57 5.50 -8.95 6.73
C SER A 57 7.02 -9.13 6.70
N THR A 58 7.72 -8.36 5.85
CA THR A 58 9.19 -8.38 5.77
C THR A 58 9.81 -7.76 7.02
N LEU A 59 9.26 -6.65 7.49
CA LEU A 59 9.72 -6.02 8.73
C LEU A 59 9.43 -6.89 9.96
N GLN A 60 8.26 -7.53 10.02
CA GLN A 60 7.88 -8.42 11.13
C GLN A 60 8.76 -9.68 11.23
N ARG A 61 9.26 -10.19 10.10
CA ARG A 61 10.10 -11.40 10.06
C ARG A 61 11.60 -11.10 10.16
N SER A 62 12.01 -9.84 10.07
CA SER A 62 13.42 -9.47 10.12
C SER A 62 13.92 -9.43 11.56
N SER A 63 15.13 -9.95 11.79
CA SER A 63 15.85 -9.78 13.06
C SER A 63 16.40 -8.35 13.25
N ASN A 64 16.52 -7.59 12.16
CA ASN A 64 16.97 -6.20 12.18
C ASN A 64 16.14 -5.35 11.19
N PRO A 65 14.85 -5.09 11.51
CA PRO A 65 13.97 -4.34 10.63
C PRO A 65 14.46 -2.90 10.41
N ASP A 66 15.25 -2.36 11.35
CA ASP A 66 15.70 -0.99 11.27
C ASP A 66 16.70 -0.71 10.15
N LYS A 67 17.41 -1.76 9.69
CA LYS A 67 18.38 -1.68 8.59
C LYS A 67 17.79 -1.93 7.21
N ILE A 68 16.48 -2.18 7.09
CA ILE A 68 15.86 -2.53 5.82
C ILE A 68 15.56 -1.29 4.99
N HIS A 69 16.01 -1.32 3.73
CA HIS A 69 15.68 -0.35 2.69
C HIS A 69 14.91 -1.03 1.56
N PHE A 70 13.79 -0.46 1.14
CA PHE A 70 12.96 -1.01 0.07
C PHE A 70 13.27 -0.36 -1.29
N PHE A 71 13.39 -1.18 -2.34
CA PHE A 71 13.60 -0.71 -3.70
C PHE A 71 12.42 -1.13 -4.59
N SER A 72 11.95 -0.23 -5.47
CA SER A 72 10.91 -0.52 -6.45
C SER A 72 11.27 0.10 -7.80
N SER A 73 11.18 -0.68 -8.88
CA SER A 73 11.37 -0.17 -10.25
C SER A 73 10.01 0.04 -10.92
N SER A 74 9.30 1.11 -10.55
CA SER A 74 7.98 1.40 -11.10
C SER A 74 7.58 2.87 -10.91
N GLY A 75 7.37 3.60 -12.01
CA GLY A 75 6.85 4.98 -11.98
C GLY A 75 5.33 5.09 -11.85
N GLY A 76 4.63 3.99 -11.56
CA GLY A 76 3.17 3.96 -11.45
C GLY A 76 2.67 3.57 -10.06
N ASN A 77 1.47 2.99 -10.03
CA ASN A 77 0.79 2.55 -8.81
C ASN A 77 1.65 1.67 -7.87
N ALA A 78 2.60 0.90 -8.40
CA ALA A 78 3.42 0.01 -7.57
C ALA A 78 4.50 0.77 -6.82
N GLY A 79 5.19 1.72 -7.47
CA GLY A 79 6.14 2.61 -6.81
C GLY A 79 5.45 3.48 -5.76
N LEU A 80 4.28 4.04 -6.10
CA LEU A 80 3.45 4.81 -5.16
C LEU A 80 3.05 3.97 -3.94
N ALA A 81 2.64 2.72 -4.13
CA ALA A 81 2.32 1.82 -3.03
C ALA A 81 3.54 1.47 -2.17
N ALA A 82 4.71 1.25 -2.78
CA ALA A 82 5.95 0.97 -2.06
C ALA A 82 6.38 2.15 -1.19
N VAL A 83 6.50 3.34 -1.77
CA VAL A 83 6.94 4.54 -1.02
C VAL A 83 5.92 4.94 0.05
N THR A 84 4.62 4.82 -0.22
CA THR A 84 3.56 5.13 0.76
C THR A 84 3.62 4.17 1.94
N ALA A 85 3.73 2.87 1.69
CA ALA A 85 3.79 1.85 2.73
C ALA A 85 5.08 1.93 3.55
N SER A 86 6.24 2.07 2.90
CA SER A 86 7.52 2.23 3.60
C SER A 86 7.54 3.48 4.47
N LYS A 87 7.05 4.63 3.96
CA LYS A 87 6.93 5.87 4.73
C LYS A 87 6.01 5.70 5.95
N ALA A 88 4.85 5.05 5.79
CA ALA A 88 3.93 4.79 6.89
C ALA A 88 4.53 3.89 8.00
N LEU A 89 5.50 3.05 7.65
CA LEU A 89 6.19 2.13 8.56
C LEU A 89 7.59 2.66 8.97
N GLY A 90 7.89 3.92 8.67
CA GLY A 90 9.14 4.58 9.06
C GLY A 90 10.40 4.00 8.41
N ARG A 91 10.30 3.40 7.22
CA ARG A 91 11.42 2.80 6.49
C ARG A 91 11.78 3.57 5.22
N PRO A 92 13.08 3.63 4.85
CA PRO A 92 13.48 4.24 3.59
C PRO A 92 13.01 3.41 2.39
N CYS A 93 12.66 4.11 1.31
CA CYS A 93 12.30 3.50 0.04
C CYS A 93 12.82 4.32 -1.14
N THR A 94 13.43 3.63 -2.11
CA THR A 94 13.84 4.22 -3.39
C THR A 94 12.98 3.66 -4.51
N VAL A 95 12.30 4.56 -5.23
CA VAL A 95 11.59 4.23 -6.46
C VAL A 95 12.44 4.66 -7.64
N VAL A 96 12.85 3.70 -8.47
CA VAL A 96 13.61 3.93 -9.69
C VAL A 96 12.64 3.96 -10.86
N VAL A 97 12.77 4.97 -11.71
CA VAL A 97 11.91 5.18 -12.88
C VAL A 97 12.79 5.54 -14.09
N PRO A 98 12.37 5.24 -15.33
CA PRO A 98 13.05 5.72 -16.53
C PRO A 98 12.99 7.25 -16.64
N ASN A 99 13.96 7.85 -17.33
CA ASN A 99 13.97 9.30 -17.63
C ASN A 99 12.76 9.79 -18.42
N SER A 100 12.02 8.89 -19.09
CA SER A 100 10.78 9.20 -19.82
C SER A 100 9.55 9.32 -18.91
N THR A 101 9.68 9.01 -17.62
CA THR A 101 8.59 9.12 -16.65
C THR A 101 8.31 10.60 -16.38
N LYS A 102 7.07 11.02 -16.63
CA LYS A 102 6.65 12.40 -16.37
C LYS A 102 6.61 12.67 -14.86
N PRO A 103 6.96 13.90 -14.41
CA PRO A 103 6.81 14.32 -13.01
C PRO A 103 5.38 14.15 -12.48
#